data_AF-A0A6I1QVX2-F1
#
_entry.id   AF-A0A6I1QVX2-F1
#
_cell.length_a   1.000
_cell.length_b   1.000
_cell.length_c   1.000
_cell.angle_alpha   90.00
_cell.angle_beta   90.00
_cell.angle_gamma   90.00
#
_symmetry.space_group_name_H-M   'P 1'
#
loop_
_entity.id
_entity.type
_entity.pdbx_description
1 polymer ?
#
loop_
_entity_poly.entity_id
_entity_poly.type
_entity_poly.pdbx_seq_one_letter_code
_entity_poly.pdbx_strand_id
1 'polypeptide(L)'
;MKELAQHVFDYLLESPLITLGVALIAGFAASKTAAAERRSGVISWLLVGMTGLFLSQFVILVSGLQEYFDSLPQFRILFDVIAAYVGAFFVAALIHFIRPL
;
A
#
# COMPACT_ATOMS: atom_id res chain seq x y z
N MET A 1 -15.58 2.27 12.13
CA MET A 1 -14.74 1.31 11.38
C MET A 1 -15.23 1.07 9.96
N LYS A 2 -16.51 0.71 9.74
CA LYS A 2 -17.06 0.52 8.38
C LYS A 2 -16.93 1.78 7.50
N GLU A 3 -17.30 2.94 8.02
CA GLU A 3 -17.23 4.23 7.31
C GLU A 3 -15.80 4.61 6.90
N LEU A 4 -14.82 4.39 7.77
CA LEU A 4 -13.40 4.67 7.49
C LEU A 4 -12.85 3.78 6.37
N ALA A 5 -13.17 2.48 6.41
CA ALA A 5 -12.77 1.57 5.34
C ALA A 5 -13.40 1.95 3.99
N GLN A 6 -14.66 2.40 4.02
CA GLN A 6 -15.35 2.86 2.83
C GLN A 6 -14.72 4.13 2.27
N HIS A 7 -14.34 5.08 3.13
CA HIS A 7 -13.65 6.30 2.72
C HIS A 7 -12.29 6.02 2.07
N VAL A 8 -11.52 5.07 2.60
CA VAL A 8 -10.28 4.62 1.96
C VAL A 8 -10.58 4.00 0.59
N PHE A 9 -11.62 3.16 0.47
CA PHE A 9 -12.00 2.61 -0.83
C PHE A 9 -12.37 3.69 -1.84
N ASP A 10 -13.15 4.69 -1.45
CA ASP A 10 -13.55 5.80 -2.31
C ASP A 10 -12.33 6.60 -2.78
N TYR A 11 -11.40 6.90 -1.86
CA TYR A 11 -10.12 7.54 -2.18
C TYR A 11 -9.30 6.76 -3.21
N LEU A 12 -9.23 5.44 -3.04
CA LEU A 12 -8.47 4.56 -3.95
C LEU A 12 -9.12 4.40 -5.33
N LEU A 13 -10.43 4.53 -5.40
CA LEU A 13 -11.21 4.46 -6.64
C LEU A 13 -11.27 5.78 -7.41
N GLU A 14 -10.83 6.89 -6.82
CA GLU A 14 -10.75 8.20 -7.49
C GLU A 14 -9.80 8.13 -8.72
N SER A 15 -8.73 7.33 -8.64
CA SER A 15 -7.77 7.14 -9.74
C SER A 15 -7.25 5.71 -9.80
N PRO A 16 -8.06 4.75 -10.30
CA PRO A 16 -7.79 3.33 -10.17
C PRO A 16 -6.53 2.89 -10.92
N LEU A 17 -6.20 3.55 -12.04
CA LEU A 17 -4.95 3.31 -12.78
C LEU A 17 -3.71 3.68 -11.97
N ILE A 18 -3.74 4.84 -11.29
CA ILE A 18 -2.63 5.29 -10.44
C ILE A 18 -2.53 4.36 -9.24
N THR A 19 -3.65 4.06 -8.57
CA THR A 19 -3.70 3.13 -7.44
C THR A 19 -3.11 1.77 -7.80
N LEU A 20 -3.47 1.20 -8.95
CA LEU A 20 -2.92 -0.07 -9.42
C LEU A 20 -1.42 0.02 -9.72
N GLY A 21 -0.97 1.10 -10.35
CA GLY A 21 0.44 1.34 -10.63
C GLY A 21 1.27 1.44 -9.34
N VAL A 22 0.79 2.23 -8.38
CA VAL A 22 1.44 2.41 -7.07
C VAL A 22 1.46 1.09 -6.30
N ALA A 23 0.32 0.38 -6.23
CA ALA A 23 0.23 -0.92 -5.58
C ALA A 23 1.22 -1.92 -6.19
N LEU A 24 1.31 -2.00 -7.52
CA LEU A 24 2.22 -2.92 -8.19
C LEU A 24 3.70 -2.62 -7.88
N ILE A 25 4.10 -1.34 -7.96
CA ILE A 25 5.48 -0.91 -7.67
C ILE A 25 5.82 -1.16 -6.21
N ALA A 26 4.93 -0.77 -5.29
CA ALA A 26 5.11 -0.96 -3.85
C ALA A 26 5.20 -2.44 -3.49
N GLY A 27 4.29 -3.27 -4.01
CA GLY A 27 4.27 -4.71 -3.78
C GLY A 27 5.50 -5.42 -4.33
N PHE A 28 5.94 -5.06 -5.53
CA PHE A 28 7.19 -5.58 -6.10
C PHE A 28 8.40 -5.25 -5.21
N ALA A 29 8.54 -3.98 -4.83
CA ALA A 29 9.66 -3.52 -3.99
C ALA A 29 9.63 -4.16 -2.60
N ALA A 30 8.45 -4.25 -1.98
CA ALA A 30 8.25 -4.90 -0.68
C ALA A 30 8.57 -6.39 -0.70
N SER A 31 8.07 -7.14 -1.68
CA SER A 31 8.36 -8.58 -1.79
C SER A 31 9.85 -8.86 -2.02
N LYS A 32 10.55 -7.98 -2.76
CA LYS A 32 12.00 -8.09 -2.96
C LYS A 32 12.81 -7.80 -1.70
N THR A 33 12.35 -6.87 -0.86
CA THR A 33 13.07 -6.42 0.34
C THR A 33 12.76 -7.26 1.58
N ALA A 34 11.49 -7.55 1.84
CA ALA A 34 11.05 -8.22 3.08
C ALA A 34 11.16 -9.75 3.04
N ALA A 35 10.88 -10.36 1.88
CA ALA A 35 10.80 -11.81 1.75
C ALA A 35 11.95 -12.43 0.93
N ALA A 36 12.82 -11.59 0.32
CA ALA A 36 13.85 -12.00 -0.65
C ALA A 36 13.34 -13.05 -1.67
N GLU A 37 12.05 -12.96 -2.00
CA GLU A 37 11.32 -14.10 -2.52
C GLU A 37 11.72 -14.32 -3.98
N ARG A 38 12.40 -15.45 -4.24
CA ARG A 38 12.96 -15.74 -5.57
C ARG A 38 11.87 -16.06 -6.61
N ARG A 39 10.65 -16.39 -6.17
CA ARG A 39 9.53 -16.85 -7.00
C ARG A 39 8.17 -16.15 -6.72
N SER A 40 8.18 -14.90 -6.26
CA SER A 40 6.93 -14.13 -6.23
C SER A 40 6.52 -13.72 -7.65
N GLY A 41 5.27 -14.02 -8.02
CA GLY A 41 4.69 -13.64 -9.31
C GLY A 41 4.08 -12.23 -9.28
N VAL A 42 3.72 -11.71 -10.46
CA VAL A 42 3.10 -10.38 -10.60
C VAL A 42 1.80 -10.26 -9.79
N ILE A 43 1.03 -11.35 -9.72
CA ILE A 43 -0.24 -11.39 -8.97
C ILE A 43 -0.01 -11.27 -7.46
N SER A 44 1.01 -11.95 -6.91
CA SER A 44 1.33 -11.83 -5.48
C SER A 44 1.85 -10.44 -5.14
N TRP A 45 2.67 -9.83 -5.99
CA TRP A 45 3.08 -8.43 -5.81
C TRP A 45 1.88 -7.51 -5.76
N LEU A 46 0.93 -7.66 -6.67
CA LEU A 46 -0.24 -6.80 -6.73
C LEU A 46 -1.13 -6.96 -5.49
N LEU A 47 -1.34 -8.19 -5.00
CA LEU A 47 -2.09 -8.44 -3.75
C LEU A 47 -1.40 -7.84 -2.53
N VAL A 48 -0.09 -8.05 -2.37
CA VAL A 48 0.72 -7.48 -1.28
C VAL A 48 0.66 -5.96 -1.33
N GLY A 49 0.84 -5.40 -2.52
CA GLY A 49 0.77 -3.97 -2.79
C GLY A 49 -0.58 -3.37 -2.45
N MET A 50 -1.67 -3.95 -2.95
CA MET A 50 -3.04 -3.46 -2.68
C MET A 50 -3.38 -3.54 -1.19
N THR A 51 -3.02 -4.64 -0.55
CA THR A 51 -3.28 -4.82 0.89
C THR A 51 -2.48 -3.80 1.70
N GLY A 52 -1.20 -3.62 1.37
CA GLY A 52 -0.33 -2.65 2.03
C GLY A 52 -0.79 -1.21 1.82
N LEU A 53 -1.18 -0.87 0.59
CA LEU A 53 -1.68 0.43 0.21
C LEU A 53 -2.99 0.75 0.96
N PHE A 54 -3.94 -0.18 0.99
CA PHE A 54 -5.15 -0.04 1.81
C PHE A 54 -4.83 0.16 3.29
N LEU A 55 -3.94 -0.67 3.86
CA LEU A 55 -3.57 -0.60 5.28
C LEU A 55 -2.92 0.75 5.60
N SER A 56 -2.04 1.24 4.73
CA SER A 56 -1.33 2.50 4.91
C SER A 56 -2.28 3.70 4.86
N GLN A 57 -3.21 3.73 3.91
CA GLN A 57 -4.22 4.79 3.80
C GLN A 57 -5.18 4.77 5.00
N PHE A 58 -5.54 3.57 5.47
CA PHE A 58 -6.33 3.43 6.69
C PHE A 58 -5.63 4.03 7.91
N VAL A 59 -4.32 3.79 8.06
CA VAL A 59 -3.52 4.38 9.15
C VAL A 59 -3.40 5.89 9.01
N ILE A 60 -3.15 6.40 7.80
CA ILE A 60 -3.07 7.85 7.53
C ILE A 60 -4.38 8.56 7.90
N LEU A 61 -5.50 7.95 7.51
CA LEU A 61 -6.83 8.47 7.78
C LEU A 61 -7.16 8.46 9.29
N VAL A 62 -6.87 7.36 9.99
CA VAL A 62 -7.10 7.26 11.44
C VAL A 62 -6.20 8.17 12.26
N SER A 63 -4.97 8.41 11.80
CA SER A 63 -4.01 9.29 12.48
C SER A 63 -4.23 10.78 12.22
N GLY A 64 -5.18 11.14 11.34
CA GLY A 64 -5.42 12.54 10.96
C GLY A 64 -4.31 13.14 10.09
N LEU A 65 -3.40 12.32 9.55
CA LEU A 65 -2.32 12.79 8.67
C LEU A 65 -2.83 13.22 7.28
N GLN A 66 -4.06 12.85 6.93
CA GLN A 66 -4.65 13.17 5.64
C GLN A 66 -4.68 14.68 5.36
N GLU A 67 -5.05 15.49 6.37
CA GLU A 67 -5.10 16.96 6.24
C GLU A 67 -3.72 17.56 5.91
N TYR A 68 -2.64 16.97 6.44
CA TYR A 68 -1.27 17.39 6.14
C TYR A 68 -0.89 17.06 4.69
N PHE A 69 -1.29 15.90 4.17
CA PHE A 69 -1.02 15.54 2.78
C PHE A 69 -1.86 16.34 1.78
N ASP A 70 -3.10 16.67 2.15
CA ASP A 70 -3.98 17.50 1.32
C ASP A 70 -3.44 18.93 1.17
N SER A 71 -2.67 19.42 2.15
CA SER A 71 -1.97 20.71 2.05
C SER A 71 -0.81 20.71 1.03
N LEU A 72 -0.35 19.54 0.60
CA LEU A 72 0.78 19.33 -0.30
C LEU A 72 0.39 18.48 -1.54
N PRO A 73 -0.56 18.95 -2.38
CA PRO A 73 -1.14 18.15 -3.46
C PRO A 73 -0.11 17.72 -4.52
N GLN A 74 0.96 18.50 -4.69
CA GLN A 74 2.07 18.25 -5.62
C GLN A 74 2.82 16.95 -5.29
N PHE A 75 2.84 16.56 -4.02
CA PHE A 75 3.58 15.39 -3.53
C PHE A 75 2.65 14.21 -3.19
N ARG A 76 1.34 14.33 -3.40
CA ARG A 76 0.34 13.30 -3.04
C ARG A 76 0.72 11.92 -3.56
N ILE A 77 1.08 11.82 -4.84
CA ILE A 77 1.50 10.55 -5.46
C ILE A 77 2.77 10.00 -4.81
N LEU A 78 3.75 10.85 -4.48
CA LEU A 78 4.98 10.42 -3.82
C LEU A 78 4.67 9.86 -2.41
N PHE A 79 3.81 10.54 -1.66
CA PHE A 79 3.37 10.07 -0.34
C PHE A 79 2.58 8.76 -0.45
N ASP A 80 1.68 8.64 -1.43
CA ASP A 80 0.96 7.39 -1.69
C ASP A 80 1.92 6.25 -2.01
N VAL A 81 2.98 6.48 -2.79
CA VAL A 81 4.01 5.47 -3.09
C VAL A 81 4.78 5.06 -1.83
N ILE A 82 5.20 6.03 -1.01
CA ILE A 82 5.93 5.74 0.24
C ILE A 82 5.03 4.97 1.20
N ALA A 83 3.80 5.44 1.41
CA ALA A 83 2.83 4.82 2.29
C ALA A 83 2.52 3.39 1.84
N ALA A 84 2.25 3.20 0.55
CA ALA A 84 2.01 1.90 -0.04
C ALA A 84 3.20 0.96 0.13
N TYR A 85 4.43 1.44 -0.09
CA TYR A 85 5.64 0.65 0.10
C TYR A 85 5.78 0.20 1.56
N VAL A 86 5.64 1.12 2.52
CA VAL A 86 5.73 0.79 3.96
C VAL A 86 4.67 -0.22 4.36
N GLY A 87 3.42 0.01 3.97
CA GLY A 87 2.32 -0.94 4.23
C GLY A 87 2.58 -2.30 3.59
N ALA A 88 3.02 -2.32 2.33
CA ALA A 88 3.31 -3.55 1.59
C ALA A 88 4.49 -4.31 2.20
N PHE A 89 5.50 -3.60 2.72
CA PHE A 89 6.63 -4.20 3.43
C PHE A 89 6.16 -4.97 4.66
N PHE A 90 5.29 -4.37 5.49
CA PHE A 90 4.73 -5.07 6.65
C PHE A 90 3.91 -6.30 6.26
N VAL A 91 3.09 -6.18 5.20
CA VAL A 91 2.30 -7.31 4.69
C VAL A 91 3.22 -8.43 4.19
N ALA A 92 4.23 -8.10 3.39
CA ALA A 92 5.20 -9.08 2.88
C ALA A 92 6.02 -9.73 4.00
N ALA A 93 6.48 -8.94 4.98
CA ALA A 93 7.20 -9.44 6.14
C ALA A 93 6.34 -10.39 6.97
N LEU A 94 5.05 -10.07 7.17
CA LEU A 94 4.11 -10.93 7.88
C LEU A 94 3.89 -12.26 7.14
N ILE A 95 3.71 -12.21 5.82
CA ILE A 95 3.56 -13.42 4.99
C ILE A 95 4.81 -14.30 5.13
N HIS A 96 6.00 -13.71 4.99
CA HIS A 96 7.27 -14.42 5.13
C HIS A 96 7.45 -15.00 6.54
N PHE A 97 7.04 -14.28 7.58
CA PHE A 97 7.12 -14.78 8.96
C PHE A 97 6.21 -15.99 9.19
N ILE A 98 4.97 -15.96 8.69
CA ILE A 98 4.01 -17.07 8.84
C ILE A 98 4.45 -18.29 8.02
N ARG A 99 4.96 -18.05 6.82
CA ARG A 99 5.39 -19.11 5.91
C ARG A 99 6.73 -18.71 5.28
N PRO A 100 7.85 -18.99 5.97
CA PRO A 100 9.17 -18.78 5.39
C PRO A 100 9.31 -19.75 4.23
N LEU A 101 9.24 -19.21 3.02
CA LEU A 101 9.40 -19.94 1.76
C LEU A 101 10.87 -20.20 1.45
#